data_AF-A0A7W0YL99-F1
#
_entry.id   AF-A0A7W0YL99-F1
#
_cell.length_a   1.000
_cell.length_b   1.000
_cell.length_c   1.000
_cell.angle_alpha   90.00
_cell.angle_beta   90.00
_cell.angle_gamma   90.00
#
_symmetry.space_group_name_H-M   'P 1'
#
loop_
_entity.id
_entity.type
_entity.pdbx_description
1 polymer ?
#
loop_
_entity_poly.entity_id
_entity_poly.type
_entity_poly.pdbx_seq_one_letter_code
_entity_poly.pdbx_strand_id
1 'polypeptide(L)'
;MTADGQRTGRLPVITAISPDPRRAGAVRVEVDRAPFASISQEAVTAQALAAGRELDENLRERLGLEADVEAAFRTALRALERRSFGRADLGRRLRRKGHAPEAVESALQRAVALRLLDDEAFAVNYVETRSSRGRGPVRLTRDLLAMGIDRRLIDRAVTA
;
A
#
# COMPACT_ATOMS: atom_id res chain seq x y z
N MET A 1 -15.56 51.63 7.11
CA MET A 1 -14.49 51.48 6.10
C MET A 1 -13.54 50.43 6.64
N THR A 2 -13.42 49.22 6.10
CA THR A 2 -13.76 48.73 4.77
C THR A 2 -13.97 47.22 4.91
N ALA A 3 -15.01 46.70 4.26
CA ALA A 3 -15.30 45.28 4.19
C ALA A 3 -14.11 44.54 3.54
N ASP A 4 -13.65 43.46 4.16
CA ASP A 4 -12.90 42.44 3.43
C ASP A 4 -13.84 41.26 3.21
N GLY A 5 -14.16 41.08 1.94
CA GLY A 5 -15.32 40.35 1.45
C GLY A 5 -15.23 38.88 1.77
N GLN A 6 -16.41 38.31 2.01
CA GLN A 6 -16.67 36.88 1.91
C GLN A 6 -15.97 36.32 0.66
N ARG A 7 -14.89 35.55 0.86
CA ARG A 7 -14.47 34.57 -0.13
C ARG A 7 -15.56 33.50 -0.13
N THR A 8 -16.64 33.74 -0.85
CA THR A 8 -17.55 32.69 -1.29
C THR A 8 -16.81 31.89 -2.37
N GLY A 9 -15.73 31.22 -1.94
CA GLY A 9 -14.87 30.43 -2.80
C GLY A 9 -15.62 29.18 -3.16
N ARG A 10 -16.03 29.05 -4.43
CA ARG A 10 -16.61 27.82 -4.97
C ARG A 10 -15.75 26.63 -4.55
N LEU A 11 -16.36 25.59 -3.97
CA LEU A 11 -15.65 24.37 -3.65
C LEU A 11 -15.08 23.75 -4.93
N PRO A 12 -13.80 23.30 -4.92
CA PRO A 12 -13.21 22.61 -6.06
C PRO A 12 -14.06 21.41 -6.47
N VAL A 13 -14.16 21.14 -7.78
CA VAL A 13 -15.07 20.10 -8.28
C VAL A 13 -14.27 18.99 -8.95
N ILE A 14 -14.63 17.73 -8.66
CA ILE A 14 -14.10 16.57 -9.38
C ILE A 14 -14.56 16.69 -10.84
N THR A 15 -13.63 16.87 -11.77
CA THR A 15 -13.94 17.05 -13.19
C THR A 15 -13.84 15.76 -13.97
N ALA A 16 -13.02 14.80 -13.53
CA ALA A 16 -12.88 13.51 -14.18
C ALA A 16 -12.46 12.41 -13.21
N ILE A 17 -12.92 11.20 -13.51
CA ILE A 17 -12.52 9.95 -12.86
C ILE A 17 -12.24 8.96 -13.99
N SER A 18 -10.99 8.52 -14.13
CA SER A 18 -10.58 7.69 -15.25
C SER A 18 -9.57 6.61 -14.83
N PRO A 19 -9.50 5.46 -15.50
CA PRO A 19 -8.47 4.46 -15.24
C PRO A 19 -7.07 5.05 -15.37
N ASP A 20 -6.14 4.71 -14.46
CA ASP A 20 -4.76 5.15 -14.59
C ASP A 20 -4.01 4.27 -15.61
N PRO A 21 -3.57 4.82 -16.76
CA PRO A 21 -2.98 4.01 -17.83
C PRO A 21 -1.62 3.41 -17.44
N ARG A 22 -0.96 3.94 -16.41
CA ARG A 22 0.35 3.44 -15.94
C ARG A 22 0.22 2.47 -14.77
N ARG A 23 -0.99 2.30 -14.22
CA ARG A 23 -1.22 1.62 -12.94
C ARG A 23 -2.54 0.85 -13.00
N ALA A 24 -2.49 -0.39 -13.51
CA ALA A 24 -3.66 -1.25 -13.61
C ALA A 24 -4.41 -1.37 -12.27
N GLY A 25 -5.71 -1.10 -12.26
CA GLY A 25 -6.56 -1.11 -11.05
C GLY A 25 -6.49 0.16 -10.18
N ALA A 26 -5.70 1.16 -10.55
CA ALA A 26 -5.79 2.50 -9.98
C ALA A 26 -6.67 3.40 -10.87
N VAL A 27 -7.23 4.42 -10.25
CA VAL A 27 -8.11 5.41 -10.86
C VAL A 27 -7.53 6.80 -10.58
N ARG A 28 -7.41 7.60 -11.64
CA ARG A 28 -7.04 9.01 -11.54
C ARG A 28 -8.28 9.85 -11.26
N VAL A 29 -8.15 10.73 -10.29
CA VAL A 29 -9.12 11.77 -9.95
C VAL A 29 -8.54 13.11 -10.37
N GLU A 30 -9.31 13.85 -11.17
CA GLU A 30 -9.00 15.23 -11.54
C GLU A 30 -9.97 16.19 -10.86
N VAL A 31 -9.44 17.31 -10.38
CA VAL A 31 -10.19 18.37 -9.70
C VAL A 31 -9.92 19.66 -10.43
N ASP A 32 -10.97 20.39 -10.80
CA ASP A 32 -10.90 21.62 -11.60
C ASP A 32 -10.01 21.49 -12.85
N ARG A 33 -10.08 20.33 -13.52
CA ARG A 33 -9.29 19.95 -14.71
C ARG A 33 -7.78 19.82 -14.47
N ALA A 34 -7.36 19.69 -13.22
CA ALA A 34 -5.99 19.38 -12.84
C ALA A 34 -5.89 17.98 -12.21
N PRO A 35 -4.80 17.22 -12.44
CA PRO A 35 -4.56 15.98 -11.72
C PRO A 35 -4.51 16.23 -10.22
N PHE A 36 -5.30 15.47 -9.47
CA PHE A 36 -5.39 15.62 -8.01
C PHE A 36 -4.83 14.39 -7.29
N ALA A 37 -5.36 13.21 -7.59
CA ALA A 37 -4.97 11.98 -6.92
C ALA A 37 -5.00 10.76 -7.86
N SER A 38 -4.28 9.71 -7.49
CA SER A 38 -4.38 8.37 -8.07
C SER A 38 -4.66 7.42 -6.92
N ILE A 39 -5.85 6.83 -6.89
CA ILE A 39 -6.38 6.04 -5.77
C ILE A 39 -6.85 4.67 -6.26
N SER A 40 -7.22 3.78 -5.35
CA SER A 40 -7.78 2.48 -5.72
C SER A 40 -9.21 2.59 -6.28
N GLN A 41 -9.61 1.63 -7.12
CA GLN A 41 -11.01 1.52 -7.58
C GLN A 41 -11.99 1.38 -6.41
N GLU A 42 -11.58 0.67 -5.36
CA GLU A 42 -12.38 0.50 -4.14
C GLU A 42 -12.63 1.83 -3.43
N ALA A 43 -11.61 2.69 -3.31
CA ALA A 43 -11.74 4.00 -2.69
C ALA A 43 -12.68 4.93 -3.48
N VAL A 44 -12.66 4.86 -4.82
CA VAL A 44 -13.60 5.59 -5.68
C VAL A 44 -15.04 5.19 -5.34
N THR A 45 -15.30 3.89 -5.23
CA THR A 45 -16.63 3.35 -4.90
C THR A 45 -17.03 3.65 -3.46
N ALA A 46 -16.14 3.42 -2.49
CA ALA A 46 -16.39 3.63 -1.07
C ALA A 46 -16.71 5.09 -0.74
N GLN A 47 -16.03 6.02 -1.41
CA GLN A 47 -16.32 7.45 -1.25
C GLN A 47 -17.42 7.94 -2.19
N ALA A 48 -18.01 7.11 -3.05
CA ALA A 48 -19.01 7.49 -4.06
C ALA A 48 -18.57 8.68 -4.94
N LEU A 49 -17.32 8.65 -5.41
CA LEU A 49 -16.79 9.73 -6.25
C LEU A 49 -17.46 9.72 -7.63
N ALA A 50 -17.83 10.91 -8.10
CA ALA A 50 -18.36 11.13 -9.43
C ALA A 50 -17.89 12.49 -9.95
N ALA A 51 -17.81 12.64 -11.28
CA ALA A 51 -17.61 13.94 -11.89
C ALA A 51 -18.77 14.88 -11.53
N GLY A 52 -18.49 16.16 -11.30
CA GLY A 52 -19.44 17.15 -10.82
C GLY A 52 -19.58 17.22 -9.30
N ARG A 53 -18.99 16.29 -8.55
CA ARG A 53 -19.01 16.32 -7.09
C ARG A 53 -18.06 17.38 -6.53
N GLU A 54 -18.54 18.12 -5.54
CA GLU A 54 -17.73 19.08 -4.78
C GLU A 54 -16.75 18.38 -3.85
N LEU A 55 -15.54 18.94 -3.77
CA LEU A 55 -14.45 18.49 -2.94
C LEU A 55 -14.30 19.43 -1.74
N ASP A 56 -15.07 19.12 -0.69
CA ASP A 56 -14.87 19.71 0.62
C ASP A 56 -13.51 19.28 1.23
N GLU A 57 -13.14 19.93 2.34
CA GLU A 57 -11.83 19.70 2.96
C GLU A 57 -11.68 18.27 3.51
N ASN A 58 -12.74 17.71 4.06
CA ASN A 58 -12.71 16.35 4.62
C ASN A 58 -12.55 15.29 3.52
N LEU A 59 -13.24 15.45 2.39
CA LEU A 59 -13.07 14.59 1.23
C LEU A 59 -11.68 14.76 0.62
N ARG A 60 -11.17 16.01 0.52
CA ARG A 60 -9.80 16.28 0.06
C ARG A 60 -8.78 15.52 0.90
N GLU A 61 -8.86 15.64 2.23
CA GLU A 61 -7.95 14.97 3.16
C GLU A 61 -8.02 13.44 3.01
N ARG A 62 -9.23 12.86 3.01
CA ARG A 62 -9.43 11.43 2.79
C ARG A 62 -8.82 10.94 1.48
N LEU A 63 -9.04 11.66 0.38
CA LEU A 63 -8.47 11.30 -0.91
C LEU A 63 -6.93 11.41 -0.94
N GLY A 64 -6.36 12.34 -0.17
CA GLY A 64 -4.92 12.42 0.05
C GLY A 64 -4.38 11.15 0.72
N LEU A 65 -5.02 10.71 1.80
CA LEU A 65 -4.63 9.48 2.51
C LEU A 65 -4.77 8.24 1.61
N GLU A 66 -5.84 8.14 0.82
CA GLU A 66 -6.02 7.05 -0.15
C GLU A 66 -4.94 7.06 -1.24
N ALA A 67 -4.51 8.25 -1.67
CA ALA A 67 -3.44 8.39 -2.66
C ALA A 67 -2.09 7.92 -2.10
N ASP A 68 -1.81 8.22 -0.82
CA ASP A 68 -0.61 7.75 -0.13
C ASP A 68 -0.59 6.22 0.01
N VAL A 69 -1.72 5.63 0.40
CA VAL A 69 -1.89 4.16 0.46
C VAL A 69 -1.67 3.53 -0.92
N GLU A 70 -2.28 4.09 -1.97
CA GLU A 70 -2.11 3.59 -3.34
C GLU A 70 -0.65 3.71 -3.80
N ALA A 71 0.04 4.81 -3.49
CA ALA A 71 1.46 5.00 -3.82
C ALA A 71 2.37 3.97 -3.10
N ALA A 72 2.11 3.72 -1.81
CA ALA A 72 2.80 2.70 -1.03
C ALA A 72 2.55 1.30 -1.60
N PHE A 73 1.29 0.98 -1.92
CA PHE A 73 0.90 -0.31 -2.50
C PHE A 73 1.55 -0.55 -3.86
N ARG A 74 1.63 0.46 -4.74
CA ARG A 74 2.35 0.33 -6.01
C ARG A 74 3.84 0.07 -5.84
N THR A 75 4.44 0.68 -4.83
CA THR A 75 5.84 0.40 -4.48
C THR A 75 6.00 -1.02 -3.96
N ALA A 76 5.01 -1.54 -3.22
CA ALA A 76 4.97 -2.91 -2.73
C ALA A 76 4.87 -3.93 -3.88
N LEU A 77 3.95 -3.73 -4.83
CA LEU A 77 3.81 -4.58 -6.02
C LEU A 77 5.11 -4.72 -6.79
N ARG A 78 5.76 -3.59 -7.12
CA ARG A 78 7.07 -3.58 -7.80
C ARG A 78 8.17 -4.28 -7.03
N ALA A 79 8.08 -4.31 -5.69
CA ALA A 79 9.03 -5.06 -4.88
C ALA A 79 8.76 -6.57 -4.99
N LEU A 80 7.50 -6.96 -4.79
CA LEU A 80 7.04 -8.35 -4.81
C LEU A 80 7.25 -9.03 -6.18
N GLU A 81 7.14 -8.29 -7.29
CA GLU A 81 7.48 -8.77 -8.63
C GLU A 81 8.94 -9.23 -8.77
N ARG A 82 9.85 -8.65 -7.98
CA ARG A 82 11.30 -8.92 -8.10
C ARG A 82 11.77 -10.08 -7.23
N ARG A 83 11.11 -10.28 -6.08
CA ARG A 83 11.34 -11.40 -5.16
C ARG A 83 10.24 -11.44 -4.11
N SER A 84 10.09 -12.57 -3.45
CA SER A 84 9.28 -12.69 -2.24
C SER A 84 9.85 -11.86 -1.09
N PHE A 85 8.98 -11.32 -0.25
CA PHE A 85 9.30 -10.57 0.97
C PHE A 85 8.50 -11.13 2.14
N GLY A 86 9.06 -11.05 3.35
CA GLY A 86 8.26 -11.04 4.57
C GLY A 86 7.66 -9.66 4.83
N ARG A 87 6.54 -9.60 5.55
CA ARG A 87 5.78 -8.37 5.84
C ARG A 87 6.64 -7.29 6.46
N ALA A 88 7.41 -7.65 7.49
CA ALA A 88 8.27 -6.70 8.19
C ALA A 88 9.37 -6.12 7.28
N ASP A 89 9.97 -6.95 6.42
CA ASP A 89 11.01 -6.50 5.47
C ASP A 89 10.43 -5.58 4.40
N LEU A 90 9.26 -5.93 3.86
CA LEU A 90 8.55 -5.08 2.90
C LEU A 90 8.17 -3.74 3.54
N GLY A 91 7.62 -3.74 4.77
CA GLY A 91 7.30 -2.53 5.50
C GLY A 91 8.50 -1.62 5.74
N ARG A 92 9.64 -2.17 6.18
CA ARG A 92 10.90 -1.41 6.29
C ARG A 92 11.35 -0.82 4.96
N ARG A 93 11.19 -1.57 3.86
CA ARG A 93 11.53 -1.08 2.52
C ARG A 93 10.62 0.07 2.09
N LEU A 94 9.31 -0.03 2.33
CA LEU A 94 8.35 1.04 1.98
C LEU A 94 8.63 2.31 2.78
N ARG A 95 8.85 2.20 4.10
CA ARG A 95 9.25 3.36 4.94
C ARG A 95 10.55 4.02 4.45
N ARG A 96 11.57 3.23 4.10
CA ARG A 96 12.81 3.77 3.49
C ARG A 96 12.61 4.45 2.13
N LYS A 97 11.49 4.18 1.45
CA LYS A 97 11.10 4.86 0.21
C LYS A 97 10.30 6.14 0.45
N GLY A 98 10.08 6.53 1.70
CA GLY A 98 9.43 7.78 2.08
C GLY A 98 7.92 7.67 2.30
N HIS A 99 7.36 6.45 2.29
CA HIS A 99 5.92 6.26 2.54
C HIS A 99 5.59 6.44 4.03
N ALA A 100 4.48 7.12 4.30
CA ALA A 100 3.98 7.35 5.66
C ALA A 100 3.66 6.02 6.38
N PRO A 101 3.85 5.92 7.71
CA PRO A 101 3.62 4.67 8.45
C PRO A 101 2.22 4.07 8.26
N GLU A 102 1.18 4.90 8.27
CA GLU A 102 -0.21 4.47 8.08
C GLU A 102 -0.44 3.92 6.67
N ALA A 103 0.05 4.64 5.65
CA ALA A 103 -0.01 4.19 4.26
C ALA A 103 0.72 2.86 4.04
N VAL A 104 1.85 2.67 4.71
CA VAL A 104 2.62 1.42 4.70
C VAL A 104 1.80 0.27 5.27
N GLU A 105 1.22 0.45 6.46
CA GLU A 105 0.46 -0.64 7.10
C GLU A 105 -0.80 -1.01 6.30
N SER A 106 -1.54 -0.02 5.78
CA SER A 106 -2.70 -0.26 4.90
C SER A 106 -2.30 -0.96 3.60
N ALA A 107 -1.19 -0.55 2.96
CA ALA A 107 -0.68 -1.21 1.77
C ALA A 107 -0.27 -2.66 2.04
N LEU A 108 0.37 -2.94 3.18
CA LEU A 108 0.74 -4.31 3.58
C LEU A 108 -0.50 -5.16 3.89
N GLN A 109 -1.50 -4.61 4.57
CA GLN A 109 -2.77 -5.30 4.82
C GLN A 109 -3.47 -5.65 3.51
N ARG A 110 -3.53 -4.71 2.56
CA ARG A 110 -4.09 -4.96 1.22
C ARG A 110 -3.31 -6.05 0.48
N ALA A 111 -1.98 -6.05 0.54
CA ALA A 111 -1.16 -7.09 -0.07
C ALA A 111 -1.42 -8.49 0.53
N VAL A 112 -1.63 -8.58 1.85
CA VAL A 112 -2.02 -9.83 2.51
C VAL A 112 -3.43 -10.27 2.10
N ALA A 113 -4.40 -9.34 2.06
CA ALA A 113 -5.78 -9.64 1.66
C ALA A 113 -5.86 -10.19 0.23
N LEU A 114 -5.01 -9.66 -0.66
CA LEU A 114 -4.87 -10.13 -2.05
C LEU A 114 -3.96 -11.37 -2.19
N ARG A 115 -3.48 -11.95 -1.07
CA ARG A 115 -2.54 -13.09 -1.03
C ARG A 115 -1.24 -12.86 -1.80
N LEU A 116 -0.83 -11.61 -1.96
CA LEU A 116 0.46 -11.22 -2.56
C LEU A 116 1.61 -11.27 -1.54
N LEU A 117 1.27 -11.25 -0.26
CA LEU A 117 2.18 -11.30 0.86
C LEU A 117 1.71 -12.36 1.85
N ASP A 118 2.57 -13.33 2.14
CA ASP A 118 2.28 -14.45 3.02
C ASP A 118 3.57 -14.84 3.74
N ASP A 119 3.65 -14.55 5.04
CA ASP A 119 4.83 -14.82 5.87
C ASP A 119 5.02 -16.32 6.12
N GLU A 120 3.95 -17.11 6.13
CA GLU A 120 4.02 -18.56 6.33
C GLU A 120 4.57 -19.23 5.09
N ALA A 121 3.99 -18.93 3.92
CA ALA A 121 4.51 -19.42 2.65
C ALA A 121 5.95 -18.94 2.41
N PHE A 122 6.29 -17.71 2.81
CA PHE A 122 7.66 -17.21 2.75
C PHE A 122 8.60 -18.04 3.64
N ALA A 123 8.22 -18.34 4.88
CA ALA A 123 9.03 -19.10 5.82
C ALA A 123 9.29 -20.53 5.31
N VAL A 124 8.26 -21.23 4.85
CA VAL A 124 8.36 -22.59 4.30
C VAL A 124 9.34 -22.62 3.13
N ASN A 125 9.10 -21.79 2.10
CA ASN A 125 9.97 -21.72 0.92
C ASN A 125 11.43 -21.38 1.29
N TYR A 126 11.63 -20.50 2.29
CA TYR A 126 12.95 -20.12 2.76
C TYR A 126 13.69 -21.30 3.41
N VAL A 127 13.01 -22.06 4.27
CA VAL A 127 13.56 -23.25 4.92
C VAL A 127 13.91 -24.32 3.89
N GLU A 128 12.98 -24.68 3.00
CA GLU A 128 13.20 -25.71 1.97
C GLU A 128 14.40 -25.39 1.07
N THR A 129 14.46 -24.16 0.55
CA THR A 129 15.51 -23.71 -0.37
C THR A 129 16.90 -23.70 0.27
N ARG A 130 16.99 -23.51 1.58
CA ARG A 130 18.26 -23.33 2.30
C ARG A 130 18.71 -24.58 3.04
N SER A 131 17.78 -25.38 3.53
CA SER A 131 18.06 -26.70 4.13
C SER A 131 18.65 -27.65 3.09
N SER A 132 18.12 -27.64 1.86
CA SER A 132 18.69 -28.36 0.71
C SER A 132 20.15 -27.98 0.36
N ARG A 133 20.64 -26.84 0.89
CA ARG A 133 22.02 -26.37 0.76
C ARG A 133 22.85 -26.53 2.05
N GLY A 134 22.38 -27.36 2.98
CA GLY A 134 23.08 -27.70 4.22
C GLY A 134 22.96 -26.66 5.34
N ARG A 135 22.02 -25.71 5.28
CA ARG A 135 21.80 -24.79 6.41
C ARG A 135 21.01 -25.48 7.52
N GLY A 136 21.59 -25.53 8.72
CA GLY A 136 20.92 -26.10 9.89
C GLY A 136 19.81 -25.22 10.49
N PRO A 137 18.88 -25.83 11.26
CA PRO A 137 17.64 -25.20 11.74
C PRO A 137 17.87 -23.96 12.62
N VAL A 138 18.91 -23.96 13.47
CA VAL A 138 19.26 -22.82 14.33
C VAL A 138 19.58 -21.57 13.50
N ARG A 139 20.33 -21.75 12.41
CA ARG A 139 20.70 -20.63 11.52
C ARG A 139 19.49 -20.12 10.75
N LEU A 140 18.64 -21.01 10.25
CA LEU A 140 17.40 -20.65 9.54
C LEU A 140 16.45 -19.86 10.43
N THR A 141 16.26 -20.32 11.67
CA THR A 141 15.44 -19.65 12.68
C THR A 141 15.95 -18.23 12.93
N ARG A 142 17.25 -18.06 13.13
CA ARG A 142 17.88 -16.74 13.34
C ARG A 142 17.69 -15.83 12.12
N ASP A 143 17.91 -16.35 10.92
CA ASP A 143 17.79 -15.57 9.69
C ASP A 143 16.32 -15.11 9.48
N LEU A 144 15.33 -15.98 9.74
CA LEU A 144 13.89 -15.65 9.65
C LEU A 144 13.44 -14.63 10.71
N LEU A 145 13.92 -14.76 11.96
CA LEU A 145 13.67 -13.76 13.00
C LEU A 145 14.24 -12.38 12.62
N ALA A 146 15.45 -12.35 12.05
CA ALA A 146 16.06 -11.10 11.58
C ALA A 146 15.27 -10.47 10.41
N MET A 147 14.60 -11.29 9.60
CA MET A 147 13.67 -10.79 8.57
C MET A 147 12.34 -10.30 9.17
N GLY A 148 12.03 -10.67 10.41
CA GLY A 148 10.85 -10.26 11.16
C GLY A 148 9.66 -11.20 10.99
N ILE A 149 9.90 -12.47 10.67
CA ILE A 149 8.86 -13.50 10.61
C ILE A 149 8.49 -13.92 12.04
N ASP A 150 7.19 -14.10 12.30
CA ASP A 150 6.69 -14.52 13.60
C ASP A 150 7.26 -15.89 13.99
N ARG A 151 7.66 -16.03 15.26
CA ARG A 151 8.31 -17.23 15.77
C ARG A 151 7.48 -18.50 15.54
N ARG A 152 6.16 -18.41 15.65
CA ARG A 152 5.25 -19.56 15.46
C ARG A 152 5.27 -20.06 14.03
N LEU A 153 5.39 -19.16 13.05
CA LEU A 153 5.50 -19.53 11.62
C LEU A 153 6.85 -20.21 11.34
N ILE A 154 7.92 -19.69 11.95
CA ILE A 154 9.27 -20.26 11.84
C ILE A 154 9.30 -21.67 12.39
N ASP A 155 8.77 -21.87 13.61
CA ASP A 155 8.79 -23.18 14.25
C ASP A 155 8.02 -24.20 13.39
N ARG A 156 6.84 -23.84 12.86
CA ARG A 156 6.10 -24.70 11.91
C ARG A 156 6.91 -25.04 10.66
N ALA A 157 7.54 -24.05 10.05
CA ALA A 157 8.30 -24.23 8.81
C ALA A 157 9.57 -25.09 8.98
N VAL A 158 10.20 -25.07 10.16
CA VAL A 158 11.43 -25.84 10.44
C VAL A 158 11.12 -27.29 10.82
N THR A 159 9.93 -27.58 11.35
CA THR A 159 9.48 -28.94 11.69
C THR A 159 8.76 -29.67 10.58
N ALA A 160 8.33 -28.95 9.53
CA ALA A 160 7.69 -29.50 8.34
C ALA A 160 8.70 -30.30 7.48
#